data_AF-A0A920V5B7-F1
#
_entry.id   AF-A0A920V5B7-F1
#
_cell.length_a   1.000
_cell.length_b   1.000
_cell.length_c   1.000
_cell.angle_alpha   90.00
_cell.angle_beta   90.00
_cell.angle_gamma   90.00
#
_symmetry.space_group_name_H-M   'P 1'
#
loop_
_entity.id
_entity.type
_entity.pdbx_description
1 polymer ?
#
loop_
_entity_poly.entity_id
_entity_poly.type
_entity_poly.pdbx_seq_one_letter_code
_entity_poly.pdbx_strand_id
1 'polypeptide(L)'
;MNDITETAHDATGLEGVVKIDELPWIDIGVGDNAIKVLRVCPETQQHTVLIRAPAGQVNQRHIHSGPADFYVIEGEIEYRGGTIKKRGLGLRSGRITA
;
A
#
# COMPACT_ATOMS: atom_id res chain seq x y z
N MET A 1 -17.50 -4.00 3.41
CA MET A 1 -16.10 -4.13 2.96
C MET A 1 -15.95 -5.53 2.45
N ASN A 2 -15.62 -5.69 1.17
CA ASN A 2 -15.36 -7.01 0.61
C ASN A 2 -14.04 -7.52 1.18
N ASP A 3 -13.95 -8.82 1.44
CA ASP A 3 -12.73 -9.42 1.95
C ASP A 3 -11.63 -9.28 0.89
N ILE A 4 -10.58 -8.51 1.22
CA ILE A 4 -9.47 -8.26 0.31
C ILE A 4 -8.69 -9.55 0.02
N THR A 5 -8.84 -10.59 0.85
CA THR A 5 -8.19 -11.88 0.65
C THR A 5 -8.85 -12.70 -0.46
N GLU A 6 -10.14 -12.50 -0.75
CA GLU A 6 -10.83 -13.18 -1.87
C GLU A 6 -10.42 -12.61 -3.25
N THR A 7 -9.99 -11.35 -3.29
CA THR A 7 -9.57 -10.66 -4.52
C THR A 7 -8.05 -10.71 -4.75
N ALA A 8 -7.29 -11.01 -3.70
CA ALA A 8 -5.84 -11.16 -3.74
C ALA A 8 -5.48 -12.64 -3.93
N HIS A 9 -5.38 -13.08 -5.19
CA HIS A 9 -4.96 -14.43 -5.55
C HIS A 9 -3.71 -14.87 -4.75
N ASP A 10 -3.90 -15.82 -3.83
CA ASP A 10 -2.85 -16.45 -3.01
C ASP A 10 -1.80 -15.49 -2.42
N ALA A 11 -2.26 -14.46 -1.73
CA ALA A 11 -1.40 -13.41 -1.18
C ALA A 11 -0.69 -13.78 0.13
N THR A 12 -0.58 -15.06 0.50
CA THR A 12 0.14 -15.46 1.74
C THR A 12 1.63 -15.16 1.66
N GLY A 13 2.18 -15.08 0.43
CA GLY A 13 3.59 -14.87 0.16
C GLY A 13 4.47 -16.08 0.49
N LEU A 14 3.87 -17.23 0.78
CA LEU A 14 4.57 -18.49 1.09
C LEU A 14 5.02 -19.26 -0.18
N GLU A 15 4.48 -18.90 -1.34
CA GLU A 15 4.49 -19.72 -2.56
C GLU A 15 5.55 -19.30 -3.61
N GLY A 16 6.35 -18.25 -3.37
CA GLY A 16 7.43 -17.84 -4.28
C GLY A 16 7.32 -16.44 -4.88
N VAL A 17 7.39 -16.33 -6.22
CA VAL A 17 7.51 -15.03 -6.94
C VAL A 17 6.14 -14.46 -7.27
N VAL A 18 5.85 -13.24 -6.80
CA VAL A 18 4.66 -12.48 -7.19
C VAL A 18 4.91 -11.68 -8.46
N LYS A 19 4.27 -12.08 -9.56
CA LYS A 19 4.34 -11.35 -10.82
C LYS A 19 3.33 -10.21 -10.83
N ILE A 20 3.82 -9.01 -10.53
CA ILE A 20 2.97 -7.81 -10.38
C ILE A 20 2.12 -7.50 -11.61
N ASP A 21 2.59 -7.81 -12.82
CA ASP A 21 1.86 -7.51 -14.07
C ASP A 21 0.64 -8.40 -14.28
N GLU A 22 0.61 -9.58 -13.66
CA GLU A 22 -0.49 -10.55 -13.74
C GLU A 22 -1.57 -10.26 -12.67
N LEU A 23 -1.28 -9.42 -11.67
CA LEU A 23 -2.24 -9.08 -10.61
C LEU A 23 -3.23 -7.98 -11.04
N PRO A 24 -4.51 -8.08 -10.65
CA PRO A 24 -5.50 -7.04 -10.91
C PRO A 24 -5.26 -5.82 -10.02
N TRP A 25 -5.59 -4.65 -10.53
CA TRP A 25 -5.75 -3.45 -9.70
C TRP A 25 -7.09 -3.52 -8.97
N ILE A 26 -7.05 -3.35 -7.66
CA ILE A 26 -8.22 -3.39 -6.78
C ILE A 26 -8.53 -1.95 -6.35
N ASP A 27 -9.76 -1.50 -6.60
CA ASP A 27 -10.28 -0.24 -6.08
C ASP A 27 -10.53 -0.36 -4.57
N ILE A 28 -10.02 0.61 -3.81
CA ILE A 28 -10.11 0.64 -2.34
C ILE A 28 -11.14 1.67 -1.83
N GLY A 29 -11.87 2.34 -2.72
CA GLY A 29 -12.89 3.34 -2.36
C GLY A 29 -12.31 4.64 -1.80
N VAL A 30 -11.03 4.96 -2.08
CA VAL A 30 -10.35 6.18 -1.64
C VAL A 30 -9.98 7.02 -2.86
N GLY A 31 -10.99 7.73 -3.40
CA GLY A 31 -10.93 8.37 -4.72
C GLY A 31 -10.46 7.38 -5.79
N ASP A 32 -9.56 7.81 -6.68
CA ASP A 32 -9.09 6.98 -7.79
C ASP A 32 -7.86 6.11 -7.44
N ASN A 33 -7.61 5.89 -6.15
CA ASN A 33 -6.55 5.00 -5.71
C ASN A 33 -6.89 3.55 -6.02
N ALA A 34 -5.89 2.81 -6.49
CA ALA A 34 -5.96 1.37 -6.62
C ALA A 34 -4.73 0.69 -6.01
N ILE A 35 -4.90 -0.55 -5.57
CA ILE A 35 -3.81 -1.35 -5.02
C ILE A 35 -3.65 -2.68 -5.74
N LYS A 36 -2.44 -3.24 -5.71
CA LYS A 36 -2.19 -4.67 -5.92
C LYS A 36 -1.70 -5.23 -4.59
N VAL A 37 -2.33 -6.30 -4.12
CA VAL A 37 -1.92 -6.98 -2.88
C VAL A 37 -0.78 -7.92 -3.21
N LEU A 38 0.37 -7.75 -2.53
CA LEU A 38 1.58 -8.55 -2.77
C LEU A 38 1.78 -9.60 -1.67
N ARG A 39 1.43 -9.26 -0.43
CA ARG A 39 1.49 -10.17 0.71
C ARG A 39 0.50 -9.75 1.79
N VAL A 40 -0.09 -10.73 2.46
CA VAL A 40 -0.88 -10.62 3.69
C VAL A 40 -0.41 -11.69 4.65
N CYS A 41 -0.12 -11.32 5.90
CA CYS A 41 0.08 -12.25 7.00
C CYS A 41 -1.16 -12.21 7.91
N PRO A 42 -2.04 -13.22 7.88
CA PRO A 42 -3.26 -13.23 8.68
C PRO A 42 -3.00 -13.13 10.19
N GLU A 43 -1.90 -13.72 10.67
CA GLU A 43 -1.55 -13.79 12.09
C GLU A 43 -1.13 -12.43 12.66
N THR A 44 -0.39 -11.64 11.87
CA THR A 44 0.15 -10.34 12.31
C THR A 44 -0.56 -9.14 11.69
N GLN A 45 -1.44 -9.38 10.71
CA GLN A 45 -2.13 -8.39 9.89
C GLN A 45 -1.20 -7.47 9.09
N GLN A 46 0.09 -7.82 9.01
CA GLN A 46 1.04 -7.13 8.13
C GLN A 46 0.67 -7.40 6.68
N HIS A 47 0.70 -6.34 5.88
CA HIS A 47 0.44 -6.43 4.45
C HIS A 47 1.47 -5.62 3.67
N THR A 48 1.76 -6.09 2.47
CA THR A 48 2.57 -5.37 1.48
C THR A 48 1.70 -5.17 0.24
N VAL A 49 1.58 -3.92 -0.18
CA VAL A 49 0.75 -3.53 -1.33
C VAL A 49 1.54 -2.62 -2.26
N LEU A 50 1.29 -2.74 -3.56
CA LEU A 50 1.66 -1.74 -4.54
C LEU A 50 0.49 -0.78 -4.69
N ILE A 51 0.72 0.52 -4.52
CA ILE A 51 -0.32 1.55 -4.59
C ILE A 51 -0.13 2.37 -5.85
N ARG A 52 -1.22 2.60 -6.58
CA ARG A 52 -1.30 3.60 -7.65
C ARG A 52 -2.22 4.72 -7.20
N ALA A 53 -1.66 5.91 -7.04
CA ALA A 53 -2.37 7.13 -6.72
C ALA A 53 -2.20 8.12 -7.88
N PRO A 54 -3.28 8.57 -8.53
CA PRO A 54 -3.20 9.60 -9.56
C PRO A 54 -2.66 10.93 -9.02
N ALA A 55 -2.09 11.77 -9.89
CA ALA A 55 -1.61 13.08 -9.50
C ALA A 55 -2.74 13.93 -8.90
N GLY A 56 -2.47 14.58 -7.76
CA GLY A 56 -3.47 15.37 -7.03
C GLY A 56 -4.36 14.57 -6.08
N GLN A 57 -4.24 13.24 -6.04
CA GLN A 57 -5.00 12.40 -5.13
C GLN A 57 -4.55 12.59 -3.68
N VAL A 58 -5.51 12.78 -2.76
CA VAL A 58 -5.26 12.98 -1.33
C VAL A 58 -5.98 11.91 -0.53
N ASN A 59 -5.23 11.16 0.26
CA ASN A 59 -5.81 10.21 1.20
C ASN A 59 -6.45 10.96 2.37
N GLN A 60 -7.61 10.49 2.81
CA GLN A 60 -8.24 11.01 4.02
C GLN A 60 -7.30 10.82 5.22
N ARG A 61 -7.36 11.75 6.18
CA ARG A 61 -6.57 11.65 7.42
C ARG A 61 -6.89 10.32 8.11
N HIS A 62 -5.85 9.56 8.40
CA HIS A 62 -6.00 8.25 9.05
C HIS A 62 -4.85 8.00 10.04
N ILE A 63 -4.97 6.94 10.83
CA ILE A 63 -3.93 6.54 11.79
C ILE A 63 -3.42 5.17 11.38
N HIS A 64 -2.10 5.02 11.32
CA HIS A 64 -1.47 3.71 11.22
C HIS A 64 -1.42 3.10 12.62
N SER A 65 -2.11 1.97 12.81
CA SER A 65 -2.14 1.22 14.08
C SER A 65 -0.82 0.52 14.38
N GLY A 66 0.00 0.30 13.35
CA GLY A 66 1.38 -0.19 13.45
C GLY A 66 2.32 0.64 12.59
N PRO A 67 3.62 0.32 12.59
CA PRO A 67 4.59 0.95 11.70
C PRO A 67 4.26 0.67 10.23
N ALA A 68 4.63 1.60 9.36
CA ALA A 68 4.42 1.48 7.92
C ALA A 68 5.58 2.11 7.17
N ASP A 69 6.07 1.44 6.12
CA ASP A 69 7.13 1.94 5.27
C ASP A 69 6.63 1.98 3.82
N PHE A 70 7.12 2.94 3.04
CA PHE A 70 6.77 3.06 1.63
C PHE A 70 7.96 3.50 0.79
N TYR A 71 8.00 3.02 -0.45
CA TYR A 71 9.02 3.34 -1.42
C TYR A 71 8.38 3.86 -2.71
N VAL A 72 8.77 5.04 -3.15
CA VAL A 72 8.18 5.69 -4.34
C VAL A 72 8.82 5.14 -5.61
N ILE A 73 8.09 4.30 -6.34
CA ILE A 73 8.56 3.74 -7.61
C ILE A 73 8.52 4.81 -8.72
N GLU A 74 7.48 5.64 -8.73
CA GLU A 74 7.25 6.70 -9.71
C GLU A 74 6.46 7.86 -9.08
N GLY A 75 6.70 9.08 -9.56
CA GLY A 75 6.05 10.30 -9.05
C GLY A 75 6.65 10.78 -7.73
N GLU A 76 5.80 11.33 -6.88
CA GLU A 76 6.13 11.79 -5.53
C GLU A 76 4.92 11.68 -4.60
N ILE A 77 5.19 11.64 -3.29
CA ILE A 77 4.18 11.67 -2.23
C ILE A 77 4.56 12.73 -1.21
N GLU A 78 3.59 13.55 -0.81
CA GLU A 78 3.72 14.48 0.29
C GLU A 78 3.03 13.93 1.53
N TYR A 79 3.72 13.99 2.66
CA TYR A 79 3.17 13.62 3.96
C TYR A 79 3.82 14.47 5.06
N ARG A 80 3.44 14.24 6.32
CA ARG A 80 3.95 15.00 7.48
C ARG A 80 5.50 14.96 7.63
N GLY A 81 6.18 14.00 7.00
CA GLY A 81 7.65 13.92 6.98
C GLY A 81 8.31 14.66 5.82
N GLY A 82 7.54 15.34 4.96
CA GLY A 82 8.01 16.03 3.77
C GLY A 82 7.60 15.33 2.47
N THR A 83 8.17 15.78 1.35
CA THR A 83 7.92 15.22 0.02
C THR A 83 8.99 14.18 -0.31
N ILE A 84 8.55 12.97 -0.67
CA ILE A 84 9.42 11.89 -1.14
C ILE A 84 9.20 11.70 -2.63
N LYS A 85 10.27 11.84 -3.41
CA LYS A 85 10.26 11.67 -4.87
C LYS A 85 10.63 10.24 -5.26
N LYS A 86 10.51 9.94 -6.55
CA LYS A 86 10.97 8.69 -7.19
C LYS A 86 12.31 8.20 -6.62
N ARG A 87 12.34 6.93 -6.24
CA ARG A 87 13.45 6.22 -5.56
C ARG A 87 13.72 6.64 -4.11
N GLY A 88 12.86 7.45 -3.52
CA GLY A 88 12.93 7.81 -2.10
C GLY A 88 12.20 6.79 -1.20
N LEU A 89 12.75 6.60 0.00
CA LEU A 89 12.21 5.74 1.05
C LEU A 89 11.59 6.60 2.16
N GLY A 90 10.35 6.29 2.52
CA GLY A 90 9.66 6.86 3.68
C GLY A 90 9.50 5.80 4.76
N LEU A 91 9.89 6.15 5.99
CA LEU A 91 9.75 5.29 7.16
C LEU A 91 8.81 5.90 8.18
N ARG A 92 8.07 5.03 8.86
CA ARG A 92 7.14 5.46 9.90
C ARG A 92 7.13 4.49 11.07
N SER A 93 7.79 4.90 12.16
CA SER A 93 7.87 4.12 13.41
C SER A 93 6.74 4.40 14.40
N GLY A 94 5.99 3.38 14.82
CA GLY A 94 4.99 3.47 15.89
C GLY A 94 3.55 3.78 15.42
N ARG A 95 2.75 4.41 16.29
CA ARG A 95 1.37 4.84 16.00
C ARG A 95 1.38 6.26 15.47
N ILE A 96 0.93 6.46 14.23
CA ILE A 96 1.23 7.72 13.53
C ILE A 96 0.05 8.17 12.66
N THR A 97 -0.26 9.46 12.68
CA THR A 97 -1.39 10.08 11.96
C THR A 97 -0.97 10.44 10.55
N ALA A 98 -1.41 9.73 9.51
CA ALA A 98 -1.16 10.05 8.10
C ALA A 98 -2.04 11.22 7.63
#